data_AF-A0A099WDA9-F1
#
_entry.id   AF-A0A099WDA9-F1
#
_cell.length_a   1.000
_cell.length_b   1.000
_cell.length_c   1.000
_cell.angle_alpha   90.00
_cell.angle_beta   90.00
_cell.angle_gamma   90.00
#
_symmetry.space_group_name_H-M   'P 1'
#
loop_
_entity.id
_entity.type
_entity.pdbx_description
1 polymer ?
#
loop_
_entity_poly.entity_id
_entity_poly.type
_entity_poly.pdbx_seq_one_letter_code
_entity_poly.pdbx_strand_id
1 'polypeptide(L)'
;MKKVLNVELLPKSTKGILLNPFAKSLDEAIGGVVGAVLKPFVKLSILNAANIEAYREKIKARYELIPEENRSSERIGLVLKAIEDSKYQLENNLLQDFFASLLAQTVDNRSNADI
;
A
#
# COMPACT_ATOMS: atom_id res chain seq x y z
N MET A 1 24.21 -3.35 -4.58
CA MET A 1 23.31 -2.23 -4.95
C MET A 1 21.88 -2.60 -4.61
N LYS A 2 21.32 -2.09 -3.51
CA LYS A 2 19.86 -2.13 -3.27
C LYS A 2 19.27 -0.92 -3.97
N LYS A 3 18.60 -1.12 -5.11
CA LYS A 3 17.81 -0.07 -5.76
C LYS A 3 16.52 0.08 -4.95
N VAL A 4 16.63 0.78 -3.81
CA VAL A 4 15.47 1.21 -3.04
C VAL A 4 14.70 2.16 -3.95
N LEU A 5 13.40 1.94 -4.08
CA LEU A 5 12.50 2.68 -4.97
C LEU A 5 12.81 4.19 -4.93
N ASN A 6 13.17 4.80 -6.07
CA ASN A 6 13.42 6.24 -6.11
C ASN A 6 12.06 6.96 -6.04
N VAL A 7 11.73 7.47 -4.86
CA VAL A 7 10.51 8.25 -4.57
C VAL A 7 10.36 9.43 -5.54
N GLU A 8 11.46 9.89 -6.16
CA GLU A 8 11.43 10.92 -7.20
C GLU A 8 10.69 10.52 -8.48
N LEU A 9 10.54 9.23 -8.76
CA LEU A 9 9.87 8.71 -9.96
C LEU A 9 8.35 8.60 -9.78
N LEU A 10 7.83 8.77 -8.57
CA LEU A 10 6.39 8.72 -8.32
C LEU A 10 5.69 9.96 -8.89
N PRO A 11 4.42 9.85 -9.30
CA PRO A 11 3.61 11.02 -9.65
C PRO A 11 3.63 12.06 -8.51
N LYS A 12 3.67 13.35 -8.83
CA LYS A 12 3.69 14.43 -7.82
C LYS A 12 2.52 14.32 -6.83
N SER A 13 1.36 13.85 -7.29
CA SER A 13 0.19 13.55 -6.46
C SER A 13 0.45 12.44 -5.42
N THR A 14 1.22 11.42 -5.79
CA THR A 14 1.59 10.31 -4.90
C THR A 14 2.67 10.72 -3.91
N LYS A 15 3.67 11.51 -4.34
CA LYS A 15 4.70 12.08 -3.45
C LYS A 15 4.06 12.94 -2.35
N GLY A 16 3.07 13.75 -2.74
CA GLY A 16 2.31 14.58 -1.81
C GLY A 16 1.56 13.76 -0.77
N ILE A 17 0.95 12.62 -1.10
CA ILE A 17 0.24 11.80 -0.09
C ILE A 17 1.22 11.07 0.83
N LEU A 18 2.38 10.65 0.31
CA LEU A 18 3.39 9.89 1.05
C LEU A 18 4.27 10.72 1.98
N LEU A 19 4.66 11.91 1.53
CA LEU A 19 5.61 12.77 2.23
C LEU A 19 4.90 13.80 3.10
N ASN A 20 3.57 13.78 3.14
CA ASN A 20 2.80 14.77 3.85
C ASN A 20 2.50 14.32 5.29
N PRO A 21 2.97 15.07 6.31
CA PRO A 21 2.59 14.87 7.70
C PRO A 21 1.08 15.13 7.98
N PHE A 22 0.30 15.53 6.97
CA PHE A 22 -1.16 15.78 7.04
C PHE A 22 -2.04 14.62 6.57
N ALA A 23 -1.51 13.44 6.19
CA ALA A 23 -2.35 12.24 6.26
C ALA A 23 -2.72 12.07 7.74
N LYS A 24 -4.00 12.13 8.11
CA LYS A 24 -4.38 12.15 9.53
C LYS A 24 -3.96 10.86 10.23
N SER A 25 -3.74 9.80 9.45
CA SER A 25 -3.32 8.49 9.90
C SER A 25 -2.68 7.65 8.77
N LEU A 26 -1.96 6.59 9.13
CA LEU A 26 -1.20 5.75 8.19
C LEU A 26 -2.12 4.93 7.25
N ASP A 27 -3.32 4.56 7.67
CA ASP A 27 -4.36 3.98 6.81
C ASP A 27 -4.84 4.92 5.70
N GLU A 28 -5.06 6.20 6.01
CA GLU A 28 -5.41 7.21 5.00
C GLU A 28 -4.29 7.35 3.96
N ALA A 29 -3.04 7.33 4.41
CA ALA A 29 -1.88 7.36 3.52
C ALA A 29 -1.82 6.13 2.61
N ILE A 30 -1.97 4.91 3.16
CA ILE A 30 -1.97 3.67 2.39
C ILE A 30 -3.11 3.67 1.37
N GLY A 31 -4.34 4.02 1.79
CA GLY A 31 -5.49 4.09 0.91
C GLY A 31 -5.34 5.11 -0.23
N GLY A 32 -4.78 6.29 0.09
CA GLY A 32 -4.48 7.33 -0.90
C GLY A 32 -3.43 6.89 -1.92
N VAL A 33 -2.40 6.15 -1.49
CA VAL A 33 -1.39 5.58 -2.38
C VAL A 33 -1.99 4.52 -3.31
N VAL A 34 -2.78 3.58 -2.78
CA VAL A 34 -3.43 2.55 -3.60
C VAL A 34 -4.25 3.21 -4.70
N GLY A 35 -5.05 4.23 -4.36
CA GLY A 35 -5.78 5.03 -5.33
C GLY A 35 -4.86 5.70 -6.36
N ALA A 36 -3.80 6.37 -5.92
CA ALA A 36 -2.91 7.10 -6.83
C ALA A 36 -2.15 6.19 -7.81
N VAL A 37 -1.68 5.02 -7.35
CA VAL A 37 -0.90 4.07 -8.15
C VAL A 37 -1.80 3.30 -9.13
N LEU A 38 -3.00 2.89 -8.69
CA LEU A 38 -3.84 1.99 -9.48
C LEU A 38 -4.88 2.70 -10.35
N LYS A 39 -5.30 3.93 -10.00
CA LYS A 39 -6.31 4.69 -10.78
C LYS A 39 -5.97 4.88 -12.27
N PRO A 40 -4.72 5.10 -12.69
CA PRO A 40 -4.38 5.12 -14.11
C PRO A 40 -4.76 3.80 -14.83
N PHE A 41 -4.57 2.65 -14.18
CA PHE A 41 -4.88 1.34 -14.75
C PHE A 41 -6.39 1.08 -14.83
N VAL A 42 -7.19 1.62 -13.90
CA VAL A 42 -8.66 1.64 -14.01
C VAL A 42 -9.10 2.45 -15.22
N LYS A 43 -8.52 3.64 -15.41
CA LYS A 43 -8.89 4.52 -16.54
C LYS A 43 -8.59 3.87 -17.90
N LEU A 44 -7.60 2.97 -17.95
CA LEU A 44 -7.25 2.20 -19.14
C LEU A 44 -8.02 0.86 -19.24
N SER A 45 -9.00 0.61 -18.36
CA SER A 45 -9.78 -0.64 -18.28
C SER A 45 -8.92 -1.91 -18.09
N ILE A 46 -7.70 -1.76 -17.56
CA ILE A 46 -6.80 -2.88 -17.26
C ILE A 46 -7.19 -3.54 -15.93
N LEU A 47 -7.66 -2.73 -14.97
CA LEU A 47 -8.07 -3.19 -13.65
C LEU A 47 -9.53 -2.82 -13.38
N ASN A 48 -10.27 -3.76 -12.80
CA ASN A 48 -11.64 -3.51 -12.36
C ASN A 48 -11.66 -2.66 -11.08
N ALA A 49 -12.45 -1.59 -11.07
CA ALA A 49 -12.63 -0.73 -9.90
C ALA A 49 -13.12 -1.53 -8.67
N ALA A 50 -13.98 -2.54 -8.87
CA ALA A 50 -14.45 -3.40 -7.79
C ALA A 50 -13.31 -4.20 -7.15
N ASN A 51 -12.34 -4.67 -7.94
CA ASN A 51 -11.17 -5.41 -7.43
C ASN A 51 -10.24 -4.50 -6.62
N ILE A 52 -10.12 -3.23 -7.00
CA ILE A 52 -9.32 -2.25 -6.24
C ILE A 52 -9.99 -1.96 -4.91
N GLU A 53 -11.30 -1.74 -4.88
CA GLU A 53 -12.01 -1.52 -3.62
C GLU A 53 -11.98 -2.76 -2.72
N ALA A 54 -12.17 -3.96 -3.27
CA ALA A 54 -12.00 -5.21 -2.52
C ALA A 54 -10.59 -5.34 -1.93
N TYR A 55 -9.56 -5.00 -2.70
CA TYR A 55 -8.18 -5.00 -2.24
C TYR A 55 -7.93 -3.96 -1.13
N ARG A 56 -8.50 -2.76 -1.24
CA ARG A 56 -8.42 -1.72 -0.19
C ARG A 56 -9.06 -2.18 1.11
N GLU A 57 -10.24 -2.79 1.05
CA GLU A 57 -10.93 -3.32 2.23
C GLU A 57 -10.14 -4.46 2.87
N LYS A 58 -9.52 -5.35 2.07
CA LYS A 58 -8.63 -6.41 2.57
C LYS A 58 -7.41 -5.86 3.30
N ILE A 59 -6.81 -4.78 2.82
CA ILE A 59 -5.69 -4.11 3.48
C ILE A 59 -6.17 -3.50 4.79
N LYS A 60 -7.27 -2.73 4.75
CA LYS A 60 -7.85 -2.06 5.91
C LYS A 60 -8.19 -3.04 7.03
N ALA A 61 -8.90 -4.12 6.72
CA ALA A 61 -9.28 -5.13 7.70
C ALA A 61 -8.08 -5.76 8.41
N ARG A 62 -6.94 -5.90 7.74
CA ARG A 62 -5.70 -6.43 8.35
C ARG A 62 -4.94 -5.36 9.13
N TYR A 63 -4.91 -4.13 8.62
CA TYR A 63 -4.31 -2.99 9.31
C TYR A 63 -5.00 -2.69 10.64
N GLU A 64 -6.33 -2.80 10.70
CA GLU A 64 -7.12 -2.58 11.92
C GLU A 64 -6.80 -3.59 13.04
N LEU A 65 -6.23 -4.75 12.71
CA LEU A 65 -5.75 -5.74 13.69
C LEU A 65 -4.43 -5.34 14.35
N ILE A 66 -3.73 -4.33 13.82
CA ILE A 66 -2.48 -3.82 14.39
C ILE A 66 -2.83 -2.81 15.49
N PRO A 67 -2.38 -3.02 16.74
CA PRO A 67 -2.53 -2.03 17.81
C PRO A 67 -1.89 -0.70 17.42
N GLU A 68 -2.46 0.42 17.84
CA GLU A 68 -2.06 1.74 17.38
C GLU A 68 -0.58 2.04 17.67
N GLU A 69 -0.10 1.62 18.83
CA GLU A 69 1.30 1.72 19.28
C GLU A 69 2.30 0.93 18.43
N ASN A 70 1.81 -0.04 17.64
CA ASN A 70 2.63 -0.88 16.78
C ASN A 70 2.59 -0.48 15.30
N ARG A 71 1.80 0.54 14.95
CA ARG A 71 1.68 1.03 13.57
C ARG A 71 2.86 1.96 13.25
N SER A 72 3.68 1.57 12.28
CA SER A 72 4.91 2.28 11.92
C SER A 72 4.98 2.61 10.43
N SER A 73 5.48 3.81 10.14
CA SER A 73 5.75 4.30 8.78
C SER A 73 7.20 4.12 8.34
N GLU A 74 8.08 3.55 9.16
CA GLU A 74 9.52 3.38 8.87
C GLU A 74 9.78 2.62 7.56
N ARG A 75 8.91 1.68 7.21
CA ARG A 75 9.01 0.83 6.02
C ARG A 75 8.06 1.25 4.89
N ILE A 76 7.59 2.51 4.89
CA ILE A 76 6.64 3.01 3.87
C ILE A 76 7.15 2.81 2.43
N GLY A 77 8.47 2.86 2.20
CA GLY A 77 9.05 2.55 0.88
C GLY A 77 8.77 1.12 0.39
N LEU A 78 8.69 0.15 1.31
CA LEU A 78 8.32 -1.25 0.99
C LEU A 78 6.82 -1.38 0.74
N VAL A 79 5.99 -0.65 1.50
CA VAL A 79 4.54 -0.57 1.27
C VAL A 79 4.25 -0.12 -0.16
N LEU A 80 4.95 0.93 -0.61
CA LEU A 80 4.83 1.42 -1.99
C LEU A 80 5.20 0.38 -3.02
N LYS A 81 6.33 -0.30 -2.80
CA LYS A 81 6.79 -1.32 -3.72
C LYS A 81 5.79 -2.47 -3.82
N ALA A 82 5.25 -2.92 -2.69
CA ALA A 82 4.24 -3.97 -2.64
C ALA A 82 2.93 -3.55 -3.34
N ILE A 83 2.48 -2.29 -3.20
CA ILE A 83 1.32 -1.78 -3.95
C ILE A 83 1.61 -1.77 -5.46
N GLU A 84 2.79 -1.30 -5.87
CA GLU A 84 3.19 -1.29 -7.28
C GLU A 84 3.21 -2.72 -7.87
N ASP A 85 3.79 -3.67 -7.15
CA ASP A 85 3.90 -5.07 -7.60
C ASP A 85 2.55 -5.78 -7.61
N SER A 86 1.63 -5.41 -6.71
CA SER A 86 0.28 -5.97 -6.64
C SER A 86 -0.59 -5.64 -7.87
N LYS A 87 -0.24 -4.61 -8.66
CA LYS A 87 -1.08 -4.09 -9.75
C LYS A 87 -1.51 -5.17 -10.76
N TYR A 88 -0.65 -6.14 -11.06
CA TYR A 88 -0.95 -7.19 -12.04
C TYR A 88 -1.66 -8.40 -11.44
N GLN A 89 -1.85 -8.41 -10.12
CA GLN A 89 -2.35 -9.56 -9.36
C GLN A 89 -3.75 -9.34 -8.79
N LEU A 90 -4.32 -8.14 -8.98
CA LEU A 90 -5.62 -7.78 -8.40
C LEU A 90 -6.80 -8.54 -8.99
N GLU A 91 -6.66 -9.22 -10.14
CA GLU A 91 -7.73 -10.09 -10.65
C GLU A 91 -7.79 -11.45 -9.90
N ASN A 92 -6.77 -11.78 -9.11
CA ASN A 92 -6.72 -13.01 -8.32
C ASN A 92 -6.97 -12.73 -6.84
N ASN A 93 -8.09 -13.24 -6.33
CA ASN A 93 -8.53 -13.05 -4.95
C ASN A 93 -7.49 -13.52 -3.90
N LEU A 94 -6.82 -14.66 -4.14
CA LEU A 94 -5.79 -15.19 -3.25
C LEU A 94 -4.55 -14.30 -3.23
N LEU A 95 -4.13 -13.78 -4.39
CA LEU A 95 -2.98 -12.88 -4.45
C LEU A 95 -3.29 -11.53 -3.81
N GLN A 96 -4.52 -11.02 -3.94
CA GLN A 96 -4.95 -9.86 -3.16
C GLN A 96 -4.78 -10.10 -1.65
N ASP A 97 -5.13 -11.30 -1.14
CA ASP A 97 -4.96 -11.63 0.28
C ASP A 97 -3.50 -11.68 0.72
N PHE A 98 -2.62 -12.23 -0.12
CA PHE A 98 -1.19 -12.25 0.16
C PHE A 98 -0.60 -10.85 0.21
N PHE A 99 -0.89 -10.00 -0.77
CA PHE A 99 -0.40 -8.62 -0.76
C PHE A 99 -1.00 -7.80 0.38
N ALA A 100 -2.28 -7.96 0.70
CA ALA A 100 -2.88 -7.28 1.84
C ALA A 100 -2.22 -7.68 3.17
N SER A 101 -1.88 -8.96 3.33
CA SER A 101 -1.16 -9.47 4.49
C SER A 101 0.27 -8.94 4.57
N LEU A 102 0.98 -8.91 3.45
CA LEU A 102 2.32 -8.35 3.34
C LEU A 102 2.33 -6.86 3.71
N LEU A 103 1.38 -6.09 3.18
CA LEU A 103 1.26 -4.65 3.43
C LEU A 103 1.01 -4.37 4.92
N ALA A 104 0.08 -5.08 5.54
CA ALA A 104 -0.22 -4.92 6.97
C ALA A 104 1.00 -5.27 7.84
N GLN A 105 1.67 -6.40 7.58
CA GLN A 105 2.88 -6.79 8.33
C GLN A 105 4.03 -5.79 8.15
N THR A 106 4.15 -5.17 6.96
CA THR A 106 5.20 -4.18 6.68
C THR A 106 5.07 -2.94 7.56
N VAL A 107 3.85 -2.60 7.99
CA VAL A 107 3.57 -1.44 8.85
C VAL A 107 3.34 -1.81 10.32
N ASP A 108 3.52 -3.08 10.69
CA ASP A 108 3.48 -3.55 12.07
C ASP A 108 4.90 -3.75 12.59
N ASN A 109 5.32 -2.92 13.55
CA ASN A 109 6.68 -2.93 14.09
C ASN A 109 7.02 -4.18 14.90
N ARG A 110 6.05 -5.01 15.29
CA ARG A 110 6.28 -6.31 15.94
C ARG A 110 6.83 -7.34 14.96
N SER A 111 6.42 -7.25 13.70
CA SER A 111 6.90 -8.10 12.60
C SER A 111 8.31 -7.72 12.12
N ASN A 112 8.86 -6.62 12.65
CA ASN A 112 10.14 -6.06 12.19
C ASN A 112 11.36 -6.61 12.93
N ALA A 113 11.17 -7.52 13.90
CA ALA A 113 12.25 -7.98 14.78
C ALA A 113 13.32 -8.85 14.11
N ASP A 114 13.06 -9.43 12.92
CA ASP A 114 13.93 -10.46 12.32
C ASP A 114 14.33 -10.22 10.84
N ILE A 115 14.37 -8.97 10.35
CA ILE A 115 14.89 -8.64 8.99
C ILE A 115 15.87 -7.48 9.02
#